data_AF-A0AAV9BE09-F1
#
_entry.id   AF-A0AAV9BE09-F1
#
_cell.length_a   1.000
_cell.length_b   1.000
_cell.length_c   1.000
_cell.angle_alpha   90.00
_cell.angle_beta   90.00
_cell.angle_gamma   90.00
#
_symmetry.space_group_name_H-M   'P 1'
#
loop_
_entity.id
_entity.type
_entity.pdbx_description
1 polymer ?
#
loop_
_entity_poly.entity_id
_entity_poly.type
_entity_poly.pdbx_seq_one_letter_code
_entity_poly.pdbx_strand_id
1 'polypeptide(L)'
;MASFMSSINSPSPILTSISRSQSRIRKSKSITSLSLTLSHCHKHKSSTTNPVHSTPSIQSPQRIRVTFVRPVRCDSTSPPPPPPPSDGGGSSAPLSGISTYGLCAGIGALGFLETGYLSYLKLTGAEAFCPSGGGGAGGCGDVLNSDYAVVFGIPLPVFGLVAYGLVASLGLQMARQDLPFGLGRNEGRAVLLASTTSMATASAYFLYLLSTEFAGTSCPYCLFSAFLSFSLFFIMLKDFSLPEIQKLVGIQLSVVAIVIAALSNSYANVPPQSTNFNNIDLQPYKTEITTQSSPFAIALAKHLHSIGAKMYGAFWCSHCIEQKQMFGHEAVELLDYVECFPDGAGKGRKMTKECTAARLEGFPTWLIKDQVLSGEQDLQALAQASGFDLQDFQPS
;
A
#
# COMPACT_ATOMS: atom_id res chain seq x y z
N MET A 1 20.41 -22.24 26.57
CA MET A 1 19.38 -22.53 27.58
C MET A 1 18.42 -23.54 26.99
N ALA A 2 18.70 -24.82 27.24
CA ALA A 2 17.91 -25.95 26.81
C ALA A 2 16.96 -26.35 27.95
N SER A 3 15.66 -26.15 27.76
CA SER A 3 14.56 -26.87 28.43
C SER A 3 13.26 -26.14 28.12
N PHE A 4 12.67 -26.37 26.93
CA PHE A 4 11.24 -26.20 26.66
C PHE A 4 10.92 -26.88 25.32
N MET A 5 11.26 -28.16 25.23
CA MET A 5 10.86 -29.04 24.13
C MET A 5 10.60 -30.41 24.73
N SER A 6 9.35 -30.67 25.12
CA SER A 6 8.78 -32.01 25.34
C SER A 6 7.33 -31.87 25.77
N SER A 7 6.39 -31.89 24.83
CA SER A 7 5.09 -32.56 24.98
C SER A 7 4.24 -32.39 23.72
N ILE A 8 4.59 -33.09 22.64
CA ILE A 8 3.63 -33.47 21.59
C ILE A 8 4.05 -34.84 21.08
N ASN A 9 3.36 -35.90 21.51
CA ASN A 9 3.28 -37.12 20.71
C ASN A 9 2.00 -37.93 21.01
N SER A 10 1.00 -37.75 20.14
CA SER A 10 0.03 -38.76 19.62
C SER A 10 -1.02 -39.40 20.57
N PRO A 11 -2.03 -40.15 20.05
CA PRO A 11 -3.07 -39.79 19.07
C PRO A 11 -4.52 -40.12 19.54
N SER A 12 -5.51 -39.73 18.73
CA SER A 12 -6.98 -39.86 18.89
C SER A 12 -7.55 -41.27 19.12
N PRO A 13 -8.83 -41.36 19.58
CA PRO A 13 -9.79 -42.16 18.81
C PRO A 13 -11.25 -41.61 18.71
N ILE A 14 -11.81 -41.74 17.50
CA ILE A 14 -13.13 -42.34 17.18
C ILE A 14 -14.41 -41.60 17.65
N LEU A 15 -15.14 -40.85 16.80
CA LEU A 15 -16.19 -41.30 15.86
C LEU A 15 -17.34 -42.10 16.51
N THR A 16 -18.43 -41.45 16.92
CA THR A 16 -19.76 -42.07 17.01
C THR A 16 -20.89 -41.04 17.13
N SER A 17 -21.98 -41.30 16.41
CA SER A 17 -23.31 -40.66 16.46
C SER A 17 -23.61 -39.47 15.54
N ILE A 18 -23.61 -39.76 14.23
CA ILE A 18 -24.69 -39.28 13.36
C ILE A 18 -25.83 -40.30 13.45
N SER A 19 -27.07 -39.81 13.42
CA SER A 19 -28.34 -40.56 13.23
C SER A 19 -29.17 -40.87 14.49
N ARG A 20 -30.02 -39.89 14.85
CA ARG A 20 -31.35 -40.02 15.50
C ARG A 20 -31.81 -38.57 15.70
N SER A 21 -32.72 -38.00 14.93
CA SER A 21 -34.15 -38.30 15.03
C SER A 21 -34.89 -37.31 14.12
N GLN A 22 -35.17 -37.70 12.88
CA GLN A 22 -36.37 -37.22 12.20
C GLN A 22 -37.50 -38.21 12.50
N SER A 23 -38.48 -37.79 13.29
CA SER A 23 -39.90 -38.18 13.18
C SER A 23 -40.67 -37.84 14.47
N ARG A 24 -41.31 -36.67 14.53
CA ARG A 24 -42.55 -36.51 15.34
C ARG A 24 -43.48 -35.43 14.78
N ILE A 25 -44.15 -35.83 13.70
CA ILE A 25 -45.59 -35.73 13.43
C ILE A 25 -46.44 -34.80 14.35
N ARG A 26 -47.11 -33.86 13.66
CA ARG A 26 -48.48 -33.30 13.81
C ARG A 26 -48.83 -32.19 14.83
N LYS A 27 -49.41 -31.16 14.19
CA LYS A 27 -50.64 -30.39 14.52
C LYS A 27 -50.59 -29.42 15.70
N SER A 28 -50.57 -28.14 15.36
CA SER A 28 -51.62 -27.24 15.85
C SER A 28 -51.91 -26.14 14.82
N LYS A 29 -53.17 -26.06 14.38
CA LYS A 29 -53.74 -24.94 13.63
C LYS A 29 -54.17 -23.89 14.66
N SER A 30 -53.88 -22.63 14.38
CA SER A 30 -54.78 -21.46 14.51
C SER A 30 -53.90 -20.23 14.70
N ILE A 31 -54.11 -19.19 13.90
CA ILE A 31 -54.18 -17.78 14.29
C ILE A 31 -54.35 -16.97 12.99
N THR A 32 -55.61 -16.55 12.84
CA THR A 32 -56.07 -15.21 12.46
C THR A 32 -55.48 -14.52 11.22
N SER A 33 -56.35 -14.39 10.22
CA SER A 33 -56.17 -13.56 9.03
C SER A 33 -56.15 -12.07 9.40
N LEU A 34 -55.19 -11.31 8.88
CA LEU A 34 -55.36 -9.89 8.60
C LEU A 34 -54.83 -9.62 7.18
N SER A 35 -55.76 -9.34 6.27
CA SER A 35 -55.46 -8.89 4.91
C SER A 35 -55.27 -7.37 4.92
N LEU A 36 -54.14 -6.91 4.39
CA LEU A 36 -53.95 -5.52 3.96
C LEU A 36 -53.28 -5.55 2.58
N THR A 37 -54.11 -5.30 1.57
CA THR A 37 -53.78 -5.21 0.16
C THR A 37 -52.98 -3.94 -0.13
N LEU A 38 -51.70 -4.08 -0.52
CA LEU A 38 -50.97 -3.05 -1.25
C LEU A 38 -51.35 -3.12 -2.73
N SER A 39 -51.91 -2.03 -3.27
CA SER A 39 -52.08 -1.84 -4.71
C SER A 39 -50.78 -1.30 -5.32
N HIS A 40 -50.15 -2.09 -6.18
CA HIS A 40 -49.12 -1.66 -7.11
C HIS A 40 -49.78 -1.00 -8.33
N CYS A 41 -49.31 0.18 -8.72
CA CYS A 41 -49.68 0.86 -9.96
C CYS A 41 -48.59 0.57 -11.01
N HIS A 42 -48.88 -0.28 -11.99
CA HIS A 42 -47.98 -0.54 -13.11
C HIS A 42 -48.44 0.22 -14.36
N LYS A 43 -47.54 1.03 -14.90
CA LYS A 43 -47.64 1.70 -16.19
C LYS A 43 -47.65 0.63 -17.29
N HIS A 44 -48.65 0.62 -18.16
CA HIS A 44 -48.60 -0.12 -19.42
C HIS A 44 -48.77 0.82 -20.60
N LYS A 45 -47.78 0.76 -21.49
CA LYS A 45 -47.76 1.29 -22.84
C LYS A 45 -48.44 0.25 -23.73
N SER A 46 -49.43 0.62 -24.52
CA SER A 46 -49.66 -0.05 -25.81
C SER A 46 -50.43 0.84 -26.77
N SER A 47 -50.01 0.70 -28.01
CA SER A 47 -50.49 1.32 -29.22
C SER A 47 -51.79 0.65 -29.71
N THR A 48 -52.41 1.35 -30.66
CA THR A 48 -53.20 0.83 -31.80
C THR A 48 -54.71 0.64 -31.64
N THR A 49 -55.37 1.26 -32.62
CA THR A 49 -56.67 1.00 -33.26
C THR A 49 -57.91 1.74 -32.77
N ASN A 50 -58.52 2.35 -33.78
CA ASN A 50 -59.64 3.27 -33.82
C ASN A 50 -60.94 2.46 -34.13
N PRO A 51 -62.12 3.09 -34.25
CA PRO A 51 -63.29 2.75 -33.45
C PRO A 51 -64.34 1.94 -34.22
N VAL A 52 -65.22 1.24 -33.49
CA VAL A 52 -66.51 0.80 -34.04
C VAL A 52 -67.64 1.23 -33.10
N HIS A 53 -68.53 2.01 -33.71
CA HIS A 53 -69.83 2.49 -33.27
C HIS A 53 -70.73 1.37 -32.77
N SER A 54 -71.45 1.58 -31.65
CA SER A 54 -72.82 1.10 -31.42
C SER A 54 -73.46 1.80 -30.22
N THR A 55 -74.54 2.52 -30.50
CA THR A 55 -75.38 3.34 -29.59
C THR A 55 -76.45 2.47 -28.87
N PRO A 56 -77.33 2.99 -27.99
CA PRO A 56 -77.49 2.50 -26.63
C PRO A 56 -78.84 1.79 -26.36
N SER A 57 -78.95 1.09 -25.23
CA SER A 57 -80.25 0.70 -24.66
C SER A 57 -80.45 1.38 -23.31
N ILE A 58 -81.61 2.03 -23.21
CA ILE A 58 -82.12 2.84 -22.12
C ILE A 58 -82.75 1.93 -21.06
N GLN A 59 -82.45 2.16 -19.78
CA GLN A 59 -83.42 1.94 -18.69
C GLN A 59 -83.05 2.71 -17.40
N SER A 60 -83.89 3.72 -17.13
CA SER A 60 -84.40 4.22 -15.83
C SER A 60 -83.44 4.87 -14.79
N PRO A 61 -83.88 5.95 -14.10
CA PRO A 61 -83.02 6.99 -13.58
C PRO A 61 -82.80 6.91 -12.07
N GLN A 62 -81.59 7.19 -11.60
CA GLN A 62 -81.38 7.58 -10.20
C GLN A 62 -80.51 8.84 -10.09
N ARG A 63 -81.20 9.92 -9.70
CA ARG A 63 -80.75 11.12 -8.97
C ARG A 63 -79.30 11.56 -9.19
N ILE A 64 -79.16 12.46 -10.17
CA ILE A 64 -78.01 13.33 -10.34
C ILE A 64 -77.94 14.30 -9.15
N ARG A 65 -76.83 14.26 -8.39
CA ARG A 65 -76.42 15.35 -7.49
C ARG A 65 -75.35 16.16 -8.24
N VAL A 66 -75.78 17.22 -8.92
CA VAL A 66 -74.89 18.16 -9.61
C VAL A 66 -74.17 18.99 -8.56
N THR A 67 -72.89 18.71 -8.31
CA THR A 67 -72.01 19.62 -7.60
C THR A 67 -71.28 20.45 -8.63
N PHE A 68 -71.55 21.76 -8.64
CA PHE A 68 -70.95 22.73 -9.54
C PHE A 68 -69.46 22.89 -9.18
N VAL A 69 -68.56 22.28 -9.96
CA VAL A 69 -67.12 22.52 -9.85
C VAL A 69 -66.76 23.62 -10.85
N ARG A 70 -66.34 24.78 -10.34
CA ARG A 70 -65.78 25.87 -11.16
C ARG A 70 -64.49 25.37 -11.83
N PRO A 71 -64.33 25.50 -13.17
CA PRO A 71 -63.05 25.23 -13.80
C PRO A 71 -62.10 26.40 -13.51
N VAL A 72 -61.09 26.16 -12.67
CA VAL A 72 -59.93 27.05 -12.58
C VAL A 72 -59.04 26.75 -13.77
N ARG A 73 -59.01 27.71 -14.70
CA ARG A 73 -58.12 27.75 -15.85
C ARG A 73 -56.68 27.97 -15.35
N CYS A 74 -55.83 26.95 -15.46
CA CYS A 74 -54.40 27.09 -15.22
C CYS A 74 -53.77 27.76 -16.45
N ASP A 75 -53.56 29.07 -16.36
CA ASP A 75 -52.77 29.81 -17.35
C ASP A 75 -51.29 29.73 -16.96
N SER A 76 -50.46 29.32 -17.91
CA SER A 76 -49.04 29.06 -17.72
C SER A 76 -48.24 30.18 -18.37
N THR A 77 -47.86 31.24 -17.65
CA THR A 77 -46.76 32.12 -18.09
C THR A 77 -46.18 32.92 -16.91
N SER A 78 -45.03 32.50 -16.40
CA SER A 78 -44.10 33.39 -15.68
C SER A 78 -42.69 33.15 -16.23
N PRO A 79 -41.94 34.21 -16.61
CA PRO A 79 -40.60 34.05 -17.19
C PRO A 79 -39.59 33.55 -16.14
N PRO A 80 -38.55 32.79 -16.55
CA PRO A 80 -37.55 32.27 -15.63
C PRO A 80 -36.68 33.40 -15.05
N PRO A 81 -36.24 33.30 -13.78
CA PRO A 81 -35.34 34.29 -13.18
C PRO A 81 -33.94 34.27 -13.84
N PRO A 82 -33.23 35.40 -13.89
CA PRO A 82 -31.92 35.50 -14.53
C PRO A 82 -30.85 34.70 -13.76
N PRO A 83 -29.81 34.20 -14.47
CA PRO A 83 -28.73 33.45 -13.85
C PRO A 83 -27.84 34.34 -12.96
N PRO A 84 -27.32 33.84 -11.82
CA PRO A 84 -26.41 34.58 -10.97
C PRO A 84 -25.02 34.77 -11.64
N PRO A 85 -24.28 35.83 -11.25
CA PRO A 85 -23.05 36.23 -11.91
C PRO A 85 -21.92 35.21 -11.77
N SER A 86 -21.08 35.14 -12.80
CA SER A 86 -19.92 34.28 -12.91
C SER A 86 -18.75 34.87 -12.13
N ASP A 87 -18.54 34.41 -10.89
CA ASP A 87 -17.32 34.71 -10.14
C ASP A 87 -16.27 33.62 -10.40
N GLY A 88 -15.27 33.99 -11.20
CA GLY A 88 -14.00 33.29 -11.22
C GLY A 88 -13.24 33.57 -9.93
N GLY A 89 -12.93 32.53 -9.16
CA GLY A 89 -12.11 32.64 -7.97
C GLY A 89 -11.93 31.31 -7.24
N GLY A 90 -10.69 30.80 -7.26
CA GLY A 90 -10.10 29.98 -6.19
C GLY A 90 -10.82 28.69 -5.79
N SER A 91 -10.33 27.58 -6.32
CA SER A 91 -10.67 26.21 -5.89
C SER A 91 -10.57 26.04 -4.36
N SER A 92 -11.71 26.07 -3.68
CA SER A 92 -11.88 25.59 -2.31
C SER A 92 -13.36 25.26 -2.09
N ALA A 93 -13.80 24.13 -2.65
CA ALA A 93 -15.15 23.62 -2.46
C ALA A 93 -15.32 23.02 -1.05
N PRO A 94 -16.50 23.15 -0.39
CA PRO A 94 -16.76 22.57 0.92
C PRO A 94 -16.99 21.05 0.84
N LEU A 95 -16.33 20.30 1.73
CA LEU A 95 -16.31 18.84 1.82
C LEU A 95 -17.59 18.26 2.47
N SER A 96 -18.79 18.52 1.92
CA SER A 96 -20.07 18.15 2.59
C SER A 96 -21.07 17.37 1.72
N GLY A 97 -20.62 16.76 0.61
CA GLY A 97 -21.50 15.99 -0.30
C GLY A 97 -20.94 14.65 -0.80
N ILE A 98 -19.80 14.18 -0.26
CA ILE A 98 -19.15 12.96 -0.74
C ILE A 98 -19.70 11.75 0.02
N SER A 99 -20.26 10.78 -0.71
CA SER A 99 -20.68 9.48 -0.16
C SER A 99 -19.49 8.78 0.50
N THR A 100 -19.68 8.16 1.68
CA THR A 100 -18.65 7.39 2.42
C THR A 100 -17.84 6.48 1.50
N TYR A 101 -18.51 5.73 0.62
CA TYR A 101 -17.86 4.81 -0.32
C TYR A 101 -17.09 5.53 -1.43
N GLY A 102 -17.54 6.72 -1.83
CA GLY A 102 -16.80 7.59 -2.75
C GLY A 102 -15.53 8.15 -2.12
N LEU A 103 -15.57 8.49 -0.83
CA LEU A 103 -14.37 8.88 -0.07
C LEU A 103 -13.41 7.71 0.07
N CYS A 104 -13.89 6.52 0.41
CA CYS A 104 -13.07 5.29 0.41
C CYS A 104 -12.45 5.02 -0.96
N ALA A 105 -13.20 5.24 -2.06
CA ALA A 105 -12.68 5.08 -3.41
C ALA A 105 -11.55 6.07 -3.71
N GLY A 106 -11.70 7.33 -3.30
CA GLY A 106 -10.68 8.36 -3.48
C GLY A 106 -9.40 8.08 -2.70
N ILE A 107 -9.53 7.72 -1.41
CA ILE A 107 -8.38 7.35 -0.56
C ILE A 107 -7.71 6.07 -1.08
N GLY A 108 -8.51 5.08 -1.50
CA GLY A 108 -8.01 3.86 -2.13
C GLY A 108 -7.23 4.14 -3.41
N ALA A 109 -7.73 5.02 -4.28
CA ALA A 109 -7.03 5.41 -5.50
C ALA A 109 -5.70 6.12 -5.22
N LEU A 110 -5.66 6.96 -4.18
CA LEU A 110 -4.43 7.63 -3.76
C LEU A 110 -3.39 6.61 -3.25
N GLY A 111 -3.80 5.66 -2.43
CA GLY A 111 -2.93 4.56 -1.98
C GLY A 111 -2.49 3.64 -3.12
N PHE A 112 -3.34 3.42 -4.12
CA PHE A 112 -2.99 2.67 -5.34
C PHE A 112 -1.90 3.39 -6.14
N LEU A 113 -2.00 4.71 -6.29
CA LEU A 113 -0.97 5.51 -6.96
C LEU A 113 0.37 5.49 -6.20
N GLU A 114 0.32 5.66 -4.88
CA GLU A 114 1.51 5.58 -4.02
C GLU A 114 2.20 4.22 -4.14
N THR A 115 1.45 3.14 -3.91
CA THR A 115 2.01 1.78 -3.93
C THR A 115 2.38 1.34 -5.34
N GLY A 116 1.72 1.87 -6.38
CA GLY A 116 2.10 1.67 -7.77
C GLY A 116 3.43 2.34 -8.11
N TYR A 117 3.66 3.55 -7.62
CA TYR A 117 4.94 4.23 -7.74
C TYR A 117 6.08 3.45 -7.06
N LEU A 118 5.89 3.02 -5.81
CA LEU A 118 6.89 2.21 -5.11
C LEU A 118 7.11 0.85 -5.78
N SER A 119 6.06 0.23 -6.31
CA SER A 119 6.17 -1.02 -7.08
C SER A 119 7.02 -0.82 -8.33
N TYR A 120 6.80 0.28 -9.05
CA TYR A 120 7.58 0.63 -10.23
C TYR A 120 9.07 0.79 -9.88
N LEU A 121 9.38 1.61 -8.86
CA LEU A 121 10.76 1.83 -8.42
C LEU A 121 11.48 0.53 -8.07
N LYS A 122 10.81 -0.36 -7.30
CA LYS A 122 11.38 -1.64 -6.88
C LYS A 122 11.63 -2.59 -8.05
N LEU A 123 10.81 -2.53 -9.10
CA LEU A 123 10.95 -3.36 -10.30
C LEU A 123 12.00 -2.81 -11.28
N THR A 124 12.18 -1.49 -11.35
CA THR A 124 13.17 -0.86 -12.24
C THR A 124 14.53 -0.66 -11.58
N GLY A 125 14.64 -0.88 -10.27
CA GLY A 125 15.85 -0.55 -9.50
C GLY A 125 16.12 0.96 -9.44
N ALA A 126 15.07 1.77 -9.54
CA ALA A 126 15.20 3.22 -9.50
C ALA A 126 15.09 3.75 -8.06
N GLU A 127 15.85 4.79 -7.76
CA GLU A 127 15.90 5.39 -6.43
C GLU A 127 14.62 6.16 -6.07
N ALA A 128 14.20 6.06 -4.80
CA ALA A 128 13.01 6.74 -4.31
C ALA A 128 13.29 8.21 -3.94
N PHE A 129 12.54 9.14 -4.51
CA PHE A 129 12.62 10.55 -4.14
C PHE A 129 12.18 10.78 -2.68
N CYS A 130 13.07 11.23 -1.81
CA CYS A 130 12.78 11.47 -0.39
C CYS A 130 12.98 12.96 -0.03
N PRO A 131 11.89 13.75 0.14
CA PRO A 131 11.99 15.21 0.27
C PRO A 131 12.66 15.72 1.56
N SER A 132 12.61 14.94 2.65
CA SER A 132 13.08 15.35 3.98
C SER A 132 14.34 14.58 4.44
N GLY A 133 15.09 14.01 3.50
CA GLY A 133 16.32 13.27 3.76
C GLY A 133 16.93 12.87 2.43
N GLY A 134 17.67 13.80 1.82
CA GLY A 134 18.47 13.48 0.64
C GLY A 134 19.62 12.56 1.04
N GLY A 135 19.67 11.35 0.47
CA GLY A 135 20.88 10.53 0.30
C GLY A 135 21.78 10.26 1.51
N GLY A 136 21.32 10.44 2.75
CA GLY A 136 22.10 10.18 3.96
C GLY A 136 21.75 8.85 4.60
N ALA A 137 22.76 8.14 5.11
CA ALA A 137 22.62 6.89 5.86
C ALA A 137 21.57 7.00 6.98
N GLY A 138 20.58 6.09 6.98
CA GLY A 138 19.40 6.14 7.88
C GLY A 138 18.14 6.71 7.23
N GLY A 139 17.95 6.44 5.93
CA GLY A 139 16.91 7.03 5.09
C GLY A 139 15.76 6.06 4.74
N CYS A 140 14.71 6.59 4.11
CA CYS A 140 13.57 5.79 3.64
C CYS A 140 13.97 4.76 2.57
N GLY A 141 15.06 5.00 1.83
CA GLY A 141 15.65 4.03 0.90
C GLY A 141 16.09 2.73 1.59
N ASP A 142 16.72 2.84 2.77
CA ASP A 142 17.14 1.67 3.57
C ASP A 142 15.93 0.79 3.94
N VAL A 143 14.82 1.43 4.33
CA VAL A 143 13.57 0.73 4.66
C VAL A 143 12.99 0.04 3.41
N LEU A 144 12.93 0.75 2.28
CA LEU A 144 12.39 0.24 1.01
C LEU A 144 13.27 -0.84 0.36
N ASN A 145 14.55 -0.88 0.70
CA ASN A 145 15.52 -1.86 0.19
C ASN A 145 15.87 -2.98 1.18
N SER A 146 15.40 -2.90 2.43
CA SER A 146 15.57 -3.94 3.43
C SER A 146 14.88 -5.27 3.09
N ASP A 147 15.25 -6.32 3.82
CA ASP A 147 14.60 -7.63 3.77
C ASP A 147 13.11 -7.57 4.16
N TYR A 148 12.69 -6.54 4.90
CA TYR A 148 11.29 -6.33 5.26
C TYR A 148 10.44 -5.81 4.09
N ALA A 149 11.07 -5.28 3.03
CA ALA A 149 10.37 -4.80 1.83
C ALA A 149 9.87 -5.95 0.92
N VAL A 150 10.12 -7.21 1.28
CA VAL A 150 9.70 -8.39 0.54
C VAL A 150 8.91 -9.33 1.45
N VAL A 151 7.74 -9.77 0.99
CA VAL A 151 6.85 -10.71 1.71
C VAL A 151 6.63 -11.93 0.83
N PHE A 152 6.98 -13.12 1.33
CA PHE A 152 6.96 -14.37 0.54
C PHE A 152 7.68 -14.28 -0.83
N GLY A 153 8.77 -13.51 -0.92
CA GLY A 153 9.53 -13.31 -2.16
C GLY A 153 8.93 -12.28 -3.13
N ILE A 154 7.78 -11.68 -2.80
CA ILE A 154 7.11 -10.66 -3.61
C ILE A 154 7.31 -9.28 -2.95
N PRO A 155 7.63 -8.22 -3.71
CA PRO A 155 7.74 -6.88 -3.16
C PRO A 155 6.48 -6.45 -2.40
N LEU A 156 6.65 -5.96 -1.18
CA LEU A 156 5.57 -5.48 -0.33
C LEU A 156 4.66 -4.42 -1.02
N PRO A 157 5.20 -3.47 -1.81
CA PRO A 157 4.37 -2.51 -2.54
C PRO A 157 3.33 -3.14 -3.47
N VAL A 158 3.59 -4.34 -4.00
CA VAL A 158 2.64 -5.05 -4.87
C VAL A 158 1.41 -5.51 -4.09
N PHE A 159 1.57 -5.96 -2.85
CA PHE A 159 0.44 -6.28 -1.98
C PHE A 159 -0.39 -5.03 -1.67
N GLY A 160 0.28 -3.90 -1.42
CA GLY A 160 -0.37 -2.61 -1.26
C GLY A 160 -1.17 -2.20 -2.50
N LEU A 161 -0.59 -2.35 -3.69
CA LEU A 161 -1.23 -2.05 -4.97
C LEU A 161 -2.53 -2.85 -5.14
N VAL A 162 -2.49 -4.15 -4.85
CA VAL A 162 -3.68 -5.02 -4.93
C VAL A 162 -4.72 -4.61 -3.89
N ALA A 163 -4.32 -4.38 -2.64
CA ALA A 163 -5.25 -4.06 -1.55
C ALA A 163 -5.94 -2.70 -1.75
N TYR A 164 -5.17 -1.65 -2.06
CA TYR A 164 -5.72 -0.33 -2.35
C TYR A 164 -6.55 -0.32 -3.64
N GLY A 165 -6.16 -1.08 -4.66
CA GLY A 165 -6.96 -1.25 -5.88
C GLY A 165 -8.30 -1.95 -5.62
N LEU A 166 -8.33 -2.95 -4.74
CA LEU A 166 -9.55 -3.63 -4.30
C LEU A 166 -10.47 -2.65 -3.56
N VAL A 167 -9.95 -1.88 -2.61
CA VAL A 167 -10.72 -0.85 -1.89
C VAL A 167 -11.25 0.22 -2.84
N ALA A 168 -10.42 0.71 -3.77
CA ALA A 168 -10.80 1.72 -4.75
C ALA A 168 -11.94 1.24 -5.66
N SER A 169 -11.80 0.02 -6.18
CA SER A 169 -12.80 -0.59 -7.05
C SER A 169 -14.11 -0.88 -6.31
N LEU A 170 -14.06 -1.51 -5.13
CA LEU A 170 -15.26 -1.82 -4.35
C LEU A 170 -15.97 -0.54 -3.87
N GLY A 171 -15.21 0.46 -3.42
CA GLY A 171 -15.74 1.77 -3.04
C GLY A 171 -16.47 2.45 -4.21
N LEU A 172 -15.87 2.43 -5.41
CA LEU A 172 -16.47 3.02 -6.61
C LEU A 172 -17.74 2.26 -7.04
N GLN A 173 -17.71 0.93 -7.02
CA GLN A 173 -18.87 0.09 -7.35
C GLN A 173 -20.02 0.33 -6.37
N MET A 174 -19.75 0.40 -5.07
CA MET A 174 -20.77 0.70 -4.06
C MET A 174 -21.28 2.15 -4.15
N ALA A 175 -20.44 3.11 -4.53
CA ALA A 175 -20.85 4.49 -4.77
C ALA A 175 -21.78 4.59 -6.00
N ARG A 176 -21.49 3.83 -7.06
CA ARG A 176 -22.29 3.78 -8.30
C ARG A 176 -23.52 2.88 -8.20
N GLN A 177 -23.64 2.08 -7.13
CA GLN A 177 -24.69 1.07 -6.94
C GLN A 177 -24.65 -0.09 -7.95
N ASP A 178 -23.57 -0.20 -8.72
CA ASP A 178 -23.32 -1.25 -9.70
C ASP A 178 -22.38 -2.30 -9.08
N LEU A 179 -22.93 -3.27 -8.35
CA LEU A 179 -22.18 -4.41 -7.82
C LEU A 179 -22.21 -5.57 -8.84
N PRO A 180 -21.09 -5.90 -9.51
CA PRO A 180 -20.95 -7.11 -10.30
C PRO A 180 -20.91 -8.35 -9.38
N PHE A 181 -21.15 -9.53 -9.97
CA PHE A 181 -21.12 -10.85 -9.31
C PHE A 181 -22.24 -11.15 -8.30
N GLY A 182 -23.31 -10.34 -8.23
CA GLY A 182 -24.45 -10.63 -7.36
C GLY A 182 -24.17 -10.45 -5.86
N LEU A 183 -23.05 -9.80 -5.51
CA LEU A 183 -22.73 -9.40 -4.15
C LEU A 183 -23.78 -8.41 -3.63
N GLY A 184 -24.38 -8.71 -2.49
CA GLY A 184 -25.31 -7.79 -1.83
C GLY A 184 -24.59 -6.56 -1.27
N ARG A 185 -25.31 -5.45 -1.08
CA ARG A 185 -24.79 -4.22 -0.43
C ARG A 185 -24.13 -4.53 0.92
N ASN A 186 -24.73 -5.43 1.71
CA ASN A 186 -24.22 -5.80 3.04
C ASN A 186 -22.94 -6.64 2.97
N GLU A 187 -22.83 -7.51 1.96
CA GLU A 187 -21.64 -8.33 1.73
C GLU A 187 -20.48 -7.44 1.27
N GLY A 188 -20.73 -6.51 0.34
CA GLY A 188 -19.76 -5.51 -0.08
C GLY A 188 -19.25 -4.65 1.08
N ARG A 189 -20.14 -4.21 1.98
CA ARG A 189 -19.77 -3.49 3.21
C ARG A 189 -18.89 -4.34 4.12
N ALA A 190 -19.25 -5.60 4.34
CA ALA A 190 -18.49 -6.51 5.20
C ALA A 190 -17.09 -6.84 4.62
N VAL A 191 -17.01 -7.05 3.30
CA VAL A 191 -15.74 -7.26 2.59
C VAL A 191 -14.89 -6.00 2.66
N LEU A 192 -15.47 -4.81 2.46
CA LEU A 192 -14.74 -3.55 2.56
C LEU A 192 -14.19 -3.36 3.99
N LEU A 193 -15.01 -3.59 5.01
CA LEU A 193 -14.55 -3.54 6.41
C LEU A 193 -13.39 -4.51 6.66
N ALA A 194 -13.55 -5.79 6.30
CA ALA A 194 -12.49 -6.79 6.46
C ALA A 194 -11.19 -6.42 5.72
N SER A 195 -11.29 -5.90 4.49
CA SER A 195 -10.13 -5.44 3.72
C SER A 195 -9.41 -4.28 4.41
N THR A 196 -10.14 -3.25 4.88
CA THR A 196 -9.56 -2.10 5.56
C THR A 196 -8.96 -2.46 6.92
N THR A 197 -9.57 -3.40 7.67
CA THR A 197 -8.97 -3.93 8.90
C THR A 197 -7.68 -4.68 8.62
N SER A 198 -7.64 -5.51 7.57
CA SER A 198 -6.42 -6.22 7.15
C SER A 198 -5.30 -5.22 6.82
N MET A 199 -5.61 -4.16 6.06
CA MET A 199 -4.64 -3.12 5.69
C MET A 199 -4.16 -2.32 6.89
N ALA A 200 -5.06 -1.94 7.80
CA ALA A 200 -4.70 -1.24 9.04
C ALA A 200 -3.83 -2.11 9.96
N THR A 201 -4.13 -3.42 10.05
CA THR A 201 -3.33 -4.37 10.83
C THR A 201 -1.93 -4.53 10.25
N ALA A 202 -1.82 -4.72 8.93
CA ALA A 202 -0.53 -4.79 8.26
C ALA A 202 0.27 -3.49 8.43
N SER A 203 -0.39 -2.34 8.29
CA SER A 203 0.25 -1.02 8.50
C SER A 203 0.74 -0.85 9.94
N ALA A 204 -0.04 -1.27 10.94
CA ALA A 204 0.40 -1.26 12.34
C ALA A 204 1.63 -2.16 12.57
N TYR A 205 1.64 -3.34 11.95
CA TYR A 205 2.78 -4.26 12.02
C TYR A 205 4.04 -3.66 11.37
N PHE A 206 3.92 -3.00 10.22
CA PHE A 206 5.05 -2.32 9.58
C PHE A 206 5.53 -1.09 10.34
N LEU A 207 4.63 -0.32 10.96
CA LEU A 207 5.03 0.76 11.88
C LEU A 207 5.74 0.22 13.12
N TYR A 208 5.32 -0.94 13.64
CA TYR A 208 6.02 -1.62 14.71
C TYR A 208 7.45 -1.99 14.28
N LEU A 209 7.62 -2.63 13.12
CA LEU A 209 8.94 -2.94 12.56
C LEU A 209 9.79 -1.69 12.33
N LEU A 210 9.21 -0.62 11.76
CA LEU A 210 9.90 0.66 11.55
C LEU A 210 10.39 1.25 12.88
N SER A 211 9.61 1.12 13.95
CA SER A 211 9.97 1.61 15.28
C SER A 211 10.99 0.73 16.00
N THR A 212 11.02 -0.58 15.77
CA THR A 212 11.90 -1.51 16.51
C THR A 212 13.20 -1.81 15.78
N GLU A 213 13.14 -2.08 14.47
CA GLU A 213 14.30 -2.47 13.67
C GLU A 213 15.04 -1.25 13.10
N PHE A 214 14.29 -0.21 12.70
CA PHE A 214 14.83 1.00 12.06
C PHE A 214 14.78 2.25 12.94
N ALA A 215 15.00 2.07 14.25
CA ALA A 215 14.93 3.16 15.21
C ALA A 215 15.82 4.35 14.81
N GLY A 216 15.19 5.52 14.56
CA GLY A 216 15.88 6.75 14.12
C GLY A 216 15.71 7.08 12.63
N THR A 217 15.16 6.17 11.82
CA THR A 217 14.87 6.39 10.41
C THR A 217 13.39 6.77 10.21
N SER A 218 13.13 7.78 9.39
CA SER A 218 11.76 8.18 9.01
C SER A 218 11.51 7.91 7.54
N CYS A 219 10.52 7.06 7.23
CA CYS A 219 10.13 6.78 5.86
C CYS A 219 8.76 7.41 5.54
N PRO A 220 8.72 8.55 4.82
CA PRO A 220 7.49 9.29 4.57
C PRO A 220 6.46 8.46 3.79
N TYR A 221 6.89 7.59 2.88
CA TYR A 221 6.00 6.68 2.17
C TYR A 221 5.32 5.68 3.12
N CYS A 222 6.05 5.02 4.01
CA CYS A 222 5.44 4.11 4.99
C CYS A 222 4.45 4.83 5.92
N LEU A 223 4.77 6.04 6.36
CA LEU A 223 3.88 6.85 7.20
C LEU A 223 2.62 7.30 6.44
N PHE A 224 2.79 7.69 5.18
CA PHE A 224 1.68 8.09 4.33
C PHE A 224 0.73 6.92 4.06
N SER A 225 1.23 5.76 3.65
CA SER A 225 0.42 4.55 3.50
C SER A 225 -0.26 4.13 4.81
N ALA A 226 0.42 4.22 5.96
CA ALA A 226 -0.22 3.95 7.25
C ALA A 226 -1.37 4.92 7.53
N PHE A 227 -1.18 6.21 7.27
CA PHE A 227 -2.23 7.23 7.41
C PHE A 227 -3.44 6.92 6.51
N LEU A 228 -3.23 6.52 5.26
CA LEU A 228 -4.32 6.14 4.34
C LEU A 228 -5.06 4.90 4.85
N SER A 229 -4.35 3.86 5.28
CA SER A 229 -4.93 2.62 5.80
C SER A 229 -5.75 2.82 7.07
N PHE A 230 -5.23 3.57 8.05
CA PHE A 230 -5.98 3.90 9.26
C PHE A 230 -7.19 4.79 8.94
N SER A 231 -7.05 5.77 8.04
CA SER A 231 -8.17 6.62 7.62
C SER A 231 -9.31 5.80 7.02
N LEU A 232 -9.00 4.86 6.12
CA LEU A 232 -9.99 3.94 5.53
C LEU A 232 -10.69 3.11 6.61
N PHE A 233 -9.93 2.55 7.56
CA PHE A 233 -10.49 1.76 8.65
C PHE A 233 -11.42 2.59 9.55
N PHE A 234 -11.03 3.80 9.95
CA PHE A 234 -11.87 4.67 10.76
C PHE A 234 -13.13 5.16 10.04
N ILE A 235 -13.04 5.42 8.74
CA ILE A 235 -14.20 5.76 7.90
C ILE A 235 -15.18 4.59 7.88
N MET A 236 -14.67 3.37 7.66
CA MET A 236 -15.52 2.17 7.65
C MET A 236 -16.11 1.89 9.02
N LEU A 237 -15.35 2.00 10.12
CA LEU A 237 -15.88 1.81 11.47
C LEU A 237 -17.06 2.74 11.78
N LYS A 238 -17.05 3.98 11.30
CA LYS A 238 -18.15 4.94 11.48
C LYS A 238 -19.40 4.60 10.68
N ASP A 239 -19.27 3.83 9.59
CA ASP A 239 -20.40 3.40 8.75
C ASP A 239 -21.21 2.26 9.41
N PHE A 240 -20.60 1.51 10.33
CA PHE A 240 -21.25 0.38 11.01
C PHE A 240 -21.87 0.77 12.34
N SER A 241 -23.02 0.16 12.65
CA SER A 241 -23.65 0.29 13.97
C SER A 241 -23.01 -0.66 15.00
N LEU A 242 -23.00 -0.28 16.28
CA LEU A 242 -22.49 -1.12 17.37
C LEU A 242 -23.01 -2.58 17.35
N PRO A 243 -24.32 -2.87 17.15
CA PRO A 243 -24.79 -4.25 17.08
C PRO A 243 -24.26 -5.02 15.86
N GLU A 244 -24.04 -4.34 14.72
CA GLU A 244 -23.41 -4.96 13.55
C GLU A 244 -21.93 -5.26 13.81
N ILE A 245 -21.21 -4.36 14.49
CA ILE A 245 -19.82 -4.57 14.91
C ILE A 245 -19.72 -5.78 15.83
N GLN A 246 -20.62 -5.92 16.80
CA GLN A 246 -20.65 -7.10 17.69
C GLN A 246 -20.81 -8.42 16.94
N LYS A 247 -21.58 -8.43 15.84
CA LYS A 247 -21.75 -9.62 15.00
C LYS A 247 -20.50 -9.94 14.17
N LEU A 248 -19.76 -8.91 13.76
CA LEU A 248 -18.59 -9.04 12.88
C LEU A 248 -17.26 -9.13 13.65
N VAL A 249 -17.24 -8.83 14.95
CA VAL A 249 -16.01 -8.75 15.76
C VAL A 249 -15.21 -10.05 15.74
N GLY A 250 -15.88 -11.21 15.78
CA GLY A 250 -15.20 -12.51 15.73
C GLY A 250 -14.46 -12.73 14.41
N ILE A 251 -15.06 -12.29 13.29
CA ILE A 251 -14.43 -12.35 11.96
C ILE A 251 -13.28 -11.35 11.86
N GLN A 252 -13.46 -10.13 12.38
CA GLN A 252 -12.40 -9.11 12.36
C GLN A 252 -11.19 -9.54 13.20
N LEU A 253 -11.40 -10.10 14.40
CA LEU A 253 -10.32 -10.63 15.24
C LEU A 253 -9.57 -11.78 14.57
N SER A 254 -10.29 -12.66 13.86
CA SER A 254 -9.65 -13.73 13.11
C SER A 254 -8.86 -13.20 11.90
N VAL A 255 -9.36 -12.19 11.18
CA VAL A 255 -8.59 -11.50 10.12
C VAL A 255 -7.31 -10.88 10.70
N VAL A 256 -7.39 -10.14 11.81
CA VAL A 256 -6.23 -9.55 12.49
C VAL A 256 -5.21 -10.62 12.86
N ALA A 257 -5.66 -11.71 13.48
CA ALA A 257 -4.79 -12.82 13.89
C ALA A 257 -4.12 -13.49 12.67
N ILE A 258 -4.85 -13.70 11.58
CA ILE A 258 -4.30 -14.29 10.34
C ILE A 258 -3.24 -13.37 9.73
N VAL A 259 -3.49 -12.06 9.66
CA VAL A 259 -2.53 -11.10 9.11
C VAL A 259 -1.25 -11.06 9.94
N ILE A 260 -1.38 -10.97 11.27
CA ILE A 260 -0.23 -10.97 12.17
C ILE A 260 0.55 -12.29 12.03
N ALA A 261 -0.14 -13.44 12.03
CA ALA A 261 0.51 -14.74 11.87
C ALA A 261 1.21 -14.87 10.52
N ALA A 262 0.60 -14.42 9.42
CA ALA A 262 1.17 -14.46 8.08
C ALA A 262 2.43 -13.60 7.97
N LEU A 263 2.38 -12.36 8.45
CA LEU A 263 3.53 -11.46 8.46
C LEU A 263 4.64 -12.00 9.36
N SER A 264 4.30 -12.45 10.56
CA SER A 264 5.27 -13.01 11.50
C SER A 264 5.95 -14.26 10.92
N ASN A 265 5.20 -15.13 10.24
CA ASN A 265 5.77 -16.30 9.56
C ASN A 265 6.66 -15.89 8.36
N SER A 266 6.28 -14.86 7.61
CA SER A 266 7.11 -14.34 6.51
C SER A 266 8.44 -13.78 7.02
N TYR A 267 8.44 -13.12 8.18
CA TYR A 267 9.63 -12.48 8.74
C TYR A 267 10.36 -13.31 9.80
N ALA A 268 9.86 -14.49 10.16
CA ALA A 268 10.46 -15.34 11.20
C ALA A 268 11.92 -15.73 10.91
N ASN A 269 12.30 -15.78 9.63
CA ASN A 269 13.64 -16.14 9.18
C ASN A 269 14.48 -14.94 8.72
N VAL A 270 13.93 -13.73 8.77
CA VAL A 270 14.72 -12.52 8.53
C VAL A 270 15.59 -12.34 9.76
N PRO A 271 16.93 -12.45 9.65
CA PRO A 271 17.80 -12.12 10.76
C PRO A 271 17.44 -10.70 11.20
N PRO A 272 17.31 -10.42 12.51
CA PRO A 272 16.98 -9.06 12.93
C PRO A 272 17.99 -8.10 12.30
N GLN A 273 17.52 -7.24 11.39
CA GLN A 273 18.27 -6.05 10.99
C GLN A 273 18.16 -5.02 12.11
N SER A 274 18.32 -5.46 13.36
CA SER A 274 18.51 -4.58 14.48
C SER A 274 19.95 -4.10 14.41
N THR A 275 20.24 -3.21 13.47
CA THR A 275 21.36 -2.30 13.61
C THR A 275 20.99 -1.29 14.69
N ASN A 276 20.91 -1.74 15.94
CA ASN A 276 21.07 -0.88 17.10
C ASN A 276 22.50 -0.31 17.04
N PHE A 277 22.76 0.74 16.27
CA PHE A 277 24.09 1.38 16.16
C PHE A 277 24.68 1.78 17.52
N ASN A 278 23.87 1.76 18.59
CA ASN A 278 24.26 2.01 19.96
C ASN A 278 24.81 0.78 20.73
N ASN A 279 24.74 -0.44 20.18
CA ASN A 279 25.20 -1.67 20.85
C ASN A 279 25.71 -2.79 19.93
N ILE A 280 25.93 -2.52 18.65
CA ILE A 280 26.55 -3.48 17.73
C ILE A 280 28.05 -3.51 17.97
N ASP A 281 28.65 -4.69 17.95
CA ASP A 281 30.09 -4.91 17.83
C ASP A 281 30.34 -5.67 16.51
N LEU A 282 30.43 -4.94 15.39
CA LEU A 282 30.60 -5.50 14.05
C LEU A 282 32.06 -5.90 13.84
N GLN A 283 32.39 -7.18 13.96
CA GLN A 283 33.73 -7.64 13.64
C GLN A 283 34.02 -7.44 12.14
N PRO A 284 35.23 -7.01 11.75
CA PRO A 284 35.64 -6.93 10.35
C PRO A 284 35.45 -8.26 9.66
N TYR A 285 34.80 -8.24 8.49
CA TYR A 285 34.72 -9.39 7.60
C TYR A 285 35.09 -8.95 6.20
N LYS A 286 35.64 -9.89 5.42
CA LYS A 286 35.98 -9.63 4.02
C LYS A 286 34.73 -9.81 3.18
N THR A 287 34.35 -8.76 2.44
CA THR A 287 33.32 -8.83 1.42
C THR A 287 33.92 -9.40 0.13
N GLU A 288 33.23 -10.36 -0.48
CA GLU A 288 33.68 -10.98 -1.73
C GLU A 288 33.04 -10.26 -2.92
N ILE A 289 33.87 -9.77 -3.83
CA ILE A 289 33.42 -9.16 -5.09
C ILE A 289 33.29 -10.28 -6.11
N THR A 290 32.07 -10.55 -6.55
CA THR A 290 31.73 -11.71 -7.37
C THR A 290 31.63 -11.36 -8.85
N THR A 291 31.50 -10.08 -9.18
CA THR A 291 31.47 -9.58 -10.55
C THR A 291 32.86 -9.58 -11.18
N GLN A 292 32.90 -9.90 -12.48
CA GLN A 292 34.11 -9.79 -13.30
C GLN A 292 34.31 -8.34 -13.73
N SER A 293 35.57 -7.89 -13.72
CA SER A 293 35.89 -6.53 -14.17
C SER A 293 35.79 -6.41 -15.68
N SER A 294 35.16 -5.34 -16.15
CA SER A 294 35.26 -4.98 -17.56
C SER A 294 36.64 -4.37 -17.85
N PRO A 295 37.12 -4.41 -19.11
CA PRO A 295 38.39 -3.75 -19.45
C PRO A 295 38.33 -2.24 -19.19
N PHE A 296 37.14 -1.63 -19.32
CA PHE A 296 36.88 -0.23 -18.97
C PHE A 296 37.08 0.02 -17.47
N ALA A 297 36.49 -0.83 -16.61
CA ALA A 297 36.63 -0.71 -15.17
C ALA A 297 38.11 -0.84 -14.72
N ILE A 298 38.86 -1.76 -15.33
CA ILE A 298 40.30 -1.92 -15.06
C ILE A 298 41.08 -0.67 -15.46
N ALA A 299 40.84 -0.14 -16.67
CA ALA A 299 41.53 1.06 -17.15
C ALA A 299 41.20 2.29 -16.30
N LEU A 300 39.92 2.46 -15.94
CA LEU A 300 39.47 3.53 -15.08
C LEU A 300 40.07 3.43 -13.67
N ALA A 301 40.11 2.23 -13.07
CA ALA A 301 40.70 2.03 -11.76
C ALA A 301 42.20 2.38 -11.74
N LYS A 302 42.95 2.00 -12.78
CA LYS A 302 44.36 2.40 -12.95
C LYS A 302 44.51 3.92 -13.03
N HIS A 303 43.63 4.59 -13.78
CA HIS A 303 43.65 6.05 -13.88
C HIS A 303 43.35 6.71 -12.54
N LEU A 304 42.29 6.28 -11.86
CA LEU A 304 41.91 6.78 -10.54
C LEU A 304 43.06 6.66 -9.54
N HIS A 305 43.72 5.50 -9.49
CA HIS A 305 44.92 5.29 -8.69
C HIS A 305 46.06 6.24 -9.09
N SER A 306 46.33 6.41 -10.39
CA SER A 306 47.42 7.28 -10.88
C SER A 306 47.26 8.76 -10.49
N ILE A 307 46.02 9.21 -10.30
CA ILE A 307 45.71 10.59 -9.88
C ILE A 307 45.49 10.71 -8.36
N GLY A 308 45.66 9.62 -7.61
CA GLY A 308 45.45 9.56 -6.15
C GLY A 308 44.01 9.74 -5.72
N ALA A 309 43.05 9.36 -6.57
CA ALA A 309 41.63 9.39 -6.23
C ALA A 309 41.32 8.32 -5.20
N LYS A 310 40.70 8.72 -4.07
CA LYS A 310 40.41 7.84 -2.95
C LYS A 310 38.92 7.55 -2.83
N MET A 311 38.58 6.28 -2.57
CA MET A 311 37.25 5.88 -2.16
C MET A 311 37.24 5.58 -0.66
N TYR A 312 36.56 6.39 0.12
CA TYR A 312 36.36 6.15 1.54
C TYR A 312 35.09 5.32 1.74
N GLY A 313 35.18 4.27 2.55
CA GLY A 313 34.04 3.41 2.83
C GLY A 313 34.17 2.64 4.14
N ALA A 314 33.22 1.74 4.34
CA ALA A 314 33.22 0.80 5.46
C ALA A 314 32.90 -0.62 4.99
N PHE A 315 33.45 -1.65 5.64
CA PHE A 315 33.24 -3.04 5.22
C PHE A 315 31.77 -3.50 5.28
N TRP A 316 30.95 -2.88 6.14
CA TRP A 316 29.53 -3.20 6.30
C TRP A 316 28.59 -2.33 5.45
N CYS A 317 29.13 -1.40 4.66
CA CYS A 317 28.35 -0.45 3.87
C CYS A 317 27.90 -1.12 2.57
N SER A 318 26.58 -1.32 2.39
CA SER A 318 25.99 -1.94 1.19
C SER A 318 26.40 -1.21 -0.09
N HIS A 319 26.23 0.11 -0.12
CA HIS A 319 26.63 0.99 -1.23
C HIS A 319 28.14 0.93 -1.54
N CYS A 320 28.97 0.67 -0.53
CA CYS A 320 30.41 0.51 -0.73
C CYS A 320 30.73 -0.82 -1.43
N ILE A 321 29.95 -1.86 -1.12
CA ILE A 321 30.05 -3.16 -1.78
C ILE A 321 29.50 -3.07 -3.20
N GLU A 322 28.34 -2.45 -3.40
CA GLU A 322 27.72 -2.22 -4.71
C GLU A 322 28.64 -1.43 -5.64
N GLN A 323 29.20 -0.29 -5.21
CA GLN A 323 30.25 0.43 -5.94
C GLN A 323 31.44 -0.48 -6.32
N LYS A 324 31.91 -1.34 -5.41
CA LYS A 324 32.99 -2.30 -5.71
C LYS A 324 32.56 -3.36 -6.73
N GLN A 325 31.32 -3.85 -6.66
CA GLN A 325 30.76 -4.78 -7.67
C GLN A 325 30.68 -4.12 -9.05
N MET A 326 30.44 -2.82 -9.16
CA MET A 326 30.48 -2.12 -10.47
C MET A 326 31.87 -2.19 -11.11
N PHE A 327 32.94 -2.08 -10.32
CA PHE A 327 34.31 -2.21 -10.81
C PHE A 327 34.69 -3.67 -11.11
N GLY A 328 34.25 -4.61 -10.28
CA GLY A 328 34.60 -6.02 -10.39
C GLY A 328 35.91 -6.40 -9.70
N HIS A 329 36.10 -7.71 -9.52
CA HIS A 329 37.13 -8.27 -8.63
C HIS A 329 38.56 -7.78 -8.98
N GLU A 330 38.94 -7.74 -10.25
CA GLU A 330 40.29 -7.29 -10.65
C GLU A 330 40.49 -5.77 -10.49
N ALA A 331 39.48 -4.96 -10.81
CA ALA A 331 39.63 -3.50 -10.84
C ALA A 331 39.58 -2.91 -9.42
N VAL A 332 38.81 -3.51 -8.50
CA VAL A 332 38.73 -3.07 -7.11
C VAL A 332 40.09 -3.17 -6.40
N GLU A 333 40.89 -4.18 -6.71
CA GLU A 333 42.24 -4.35 -6.14
C GLU A 333 43.22 -3.26 -6.59
N LEU A 334 42.87 -2.49 -7.63
CA LEU A 334 43.66 -1.37 -8.14
C LEU A 334 43.24 -0.02 -7.53
N LEU A 335 42.11 0.04 -6.83
CA LEU A 335 41.60 1.29 -6.27
C LEU A 335 42.28 1.67 -4.95
N ASP A 336 42.47 2.97 -4.74
CA ASP A 336 42.86 3.50 -3.42
C ASP A 336 41.64 3.56 -2.49
N TYR A 337 41.23 2.40 -1.99
CA TYR A 337 40.15 2.27 -1.01
C TYR A 337 40.66 2.51 0.42
N VAL A 338 40.02 3.42 1.14
CA VAL A 338 40.29 3.68 2.56
C VAL A 338 39.17 3.07 3.41
N GLU A 339 39.52 2.02 4.16
CA GLU A 339 38.63 1.42 5.15
C GLU A 339 38.58 2.31 6.40
N CYS A 340 37.41 2.89 6.65
CA CYS A 340 37.24 3.82 7.76
C CYS A 340 37.08 3.15 9.11
N PHE A 341 36.85 1.84 9.16
CA PHE A 341 36.67 1.09 10.39
C PHE A 341 37.33 -0.30 10.33
N PRO A 342 38.66 -0.34 10.21
CA PRO A 342 39.41 -1.59 10.05
C PRO A 342 39.32 -2.50 11.28
N ASP A 343 39.09 -1.93 12.47
CA ASP A 343 38.94 -2.66 13.73
C ASP A 343 37.48 -3.04 14.04
N GLY A 344 36.55 -2.77 13.12
CA GLY A 344 35.13 -3.02 13.29
C GLY A 344 34.31 -1.77 13.57
N ALA A 345 32.99 -1.88 13.44
CA ALA A 345 32.04 -0.87 13.90
C ALA A 345 31.56 -1.19 15.31
N GLY A 346 31.19 -0.18 16.11
CA GLY A 346 30.47 -0.45 17.35
C GLY A 346 30.91 0.28 18.61
N LYS A 347 30.46 -0.24 19.76
CA LYS A 347 30.68 0.36 21.07
C LYS A 347 32.17 0.50 21.39
N GLY A 348 32.64 1.74 21.50
CA GLY A 348 34.03 2.07 21.81
C GLY A 348 34.98 2.05 20.61
N ARG A 349 34.51 1.60 19.43
CA ARG A 349 35.28 1.65 18.19
C ARG A 349 35.14 3.03 17.55
N LYS A 350 36.24 3.52 17.02
CA LYS A 350 36.31 4.85 16.41
C LYS A 350 36.73 4.71 14.97
N MET A 351 36.14 5.56 14.14
CA MET A 351 36.60 5.74 12.78
C MET A 351 38.07 6.14 12.77
N THR A 352 38.81 5.71 11.73
CA THR A 352 40.22 6.04 11.60
C THR A 352 40.44 7.56 11.59
N LYS A 353 41.62 7.99 12.04
CA LYS A 353 41.99 9.41 12.04
C LYS A 353 41.94 10.02 10.64
N GLU A 354 42.33 9.25 9.62
CA GLU A 354 42.29 9.69 8.23
C GLU A 354 40.85 10.02 7.79
N CYS A 355 39.90 9.12 7.99
CA CYS A 355 38.50 9.36 7.63
C CYS A 355 37.85 10.46 8.48
N THR A 356 38.23 10.58 9.76
CA THR A 356 37.74 11.67 10.63
C THR A 356 38.28 13.03 10.18
N ALA A 357 39.55 13.09 9.76
CA ALA A 357 40.16 14.31 9.23
C ALA A 357 39.57 14.71 7.87
N ALA A 358 39.14 13.73 7.07
CA ALA A 358 38.48 13.95 5.78
C ALA A 358 37.05 14.52 5.89
N ARG A 359 36.46 14.58 7.10
CA ARG A 359 35.12 15.14 7.36
C ARG A 359 34.03 14.58 6.44
N LEU A 360 34.03 13.26 6.28
CA LEU A 360 33.09 12.54 5.43
C LEU A 360 31.66 12.67 5.98
N GLU A 361 30.70 12.98 5.10
CA GLU A 361 29.28 13.05 5.45
C GLU A 361 28.61 11.66 5.41
N GLY A 362 29.20 10.71 4.66
CA GLY A 362 28.68 9.35 4.50
C GLY A 362 29.62 8.46 3.69
N PHE A 363 29.17 7.23 3.43
CA PHE A 363 29.90 6.25 2.62
C PHE A 363 29.04 5.70 1.47
N PRO A 364 29.64 5.34 0.32
CA PRO A 364 31.02 5.68 -0.03
C PRO A 364 31.17 7.18 -0.27
N THR A 365 32.38 7.71 -0.12
CA THR A 365 32.72 9.06 -0.54
C THR A 365 33.98 9.01 -1.39
N TRP A 366 33.92 9.58 -2.58
CA TRP A 366 35.06 9.72 -3.47
C TRP A 366 35.71 11.09 -3.32
N LEU A 367 37.02 11.10 -3.09
CA LEU A 367 37.85 12.28 -3.21
C LEU A 367 38.65 12.18 -4.49
N ILE A 368 38.30 12.99 -5.48
CA ILE A 368 38.93 13.02 -6.80
C ILE A 368 39.44 14.44 -7.04
N LYS A 369 40.75 14.64 -6.96
CA LYS A 369 41.37 15.98 -6.97
C LYS A 369 40.74 16.85 -5.87
N ASP A 370 40.11 17.97 -6.24
CA ASP A 370 39.41 18.88 -5.31
C ASP A 370 37.90 18.62 -5.21
N GLN A 371 37.40 17.54 -5.82
CA GLN A 371 35.98 17.19 -5.82
C GLN A 371 35.68 16.12 -4.78
N VAL A 372 34.58 16.34 -4.04
CA VAL A 372 34.00 15.37 -3.11
C VAL A 372 32.70 14.87 -3.72
N LEU A 373 32.64 13.59 -4.08
CA LEU A 373 31.43 12.95 -4.58
C LEU A 373 30.89 12.00 -3.51
N SER A 374 29.69 12.29 -3.01
CA SER A 374 29.05 11.49 -1.97
C SER A 374 28.16 10.42 -2.58
N GLY A 375 28.15 9.24 -1.98
CA GLY A 375 27.38 8.10 -2.44
C GLY A 375 28.01 7.38 -3.61
N GLU A 376 27.29 6.38 -4.10
CA GLU A 376 27.70 5.59 -5.26
C GLU A 376 27.71 6.42 -6.53
N GLN A 377 28.66 6.12 -7.41
CA GLN A 377 28.87 6.81 -8.66
C GLN A 377 28.94 5.80 -9.80
N ASP A 378 28.25 6.10 -10.90
CA ASP A 378 28.43 5.37 -12.15
C ASP A 378 29.89 5.47 -12.61
N LEU A 379 30.41 4.40 -13.22
CA LEU A 379 31.79 4.38 -13.71
C LEU A 379 32.06 5.51 -14.72
N GLN A 380 31.06 5.88 -15.53
CA GLN A 380 31.16 7.00 -16.47
C GLN A 380 31.24 8.36 -15.74
N ALA A 381 30.52 8.52 -14.62
CA ALA A 381 30.59 9.73 -13.82
C ALA A 381 31.97 9.86 -13.16
N LEU A 382 32.53 8.76 -12.64
CA LEU A 382 33.89 8.71 -12.12
C LEU A 382 34.94 9.01 -13.21
N ALA A 383 34.75 8.50 -14.43
CA ALA A 383 35.60 8.82 -15.57
C ALA A 383 35.56 10.32 -15.88
N GLN A 384 34.38 10.93 -15.94
CA GLN A 384 34.24 12.36 -16.17
C GLN A 384 34.88 13.21 -15.06
N ALA A 385 34.61 12.88 -13.80
CA ALA A 385 35.15 13.61 -12.65
C ALA A 385 36.68 13.51 -12.54
N SER A 386 37.24 12.34 -12.88
CA SER A 386 38.69 12.11 -12.89
C SER A 386 39.39 12.69 -14.13
N GLY A 387 38.64 13.06 -15.16
CA GLY A 387 39.18 13.46 -16.46
C GLY A 387 39.81 12.29 -17.20
N PHE A 388 39.27 11.08 -17.02
CA PHE A 388 39.65 9.90 -17.80
C PHE A 388 39.15 10.06 -19.24
N ASP A 389 40.07 10.01 -20.21
CA ASP A 389 39.70 10.11 -21.62
C ASP A 389 39.12 8.79 -22.13
N LEU A 390 37.85 8.81 -22.51
CA LEU A 390 37.16 7.66 -23.07
C LEU A 390 37.61 7.33 -24.51
N GLN A 391 38.30 8.25 -25.20
CA GLN A 391 38.76 8.07 -26.57
C GLN A 391 40.06 7.28 -26.66
N ASP A 392 40.89 7.30 -25.62
CA ASP A 392 42.13 6.52 -25.52
C ASP A 392 41.89 5.07 -25.10
N PHE A 393 40.66 4.74 -24.68
CA PHE A 393 40.25 3.37 -24.40
C PHE A 393 39.93 2.65 -25.73
N GLN A 394 40.95 2.07 -26.36
CA GLN A 394 40.73 1.04 -27.39
C GLN A 394 40.48 -0.31 -26.70
N PRO A 395 39.27 -0.90 -26.81
CA PRO A 395 39.08 -2.27 -26.39
C PRO A 395 39.86 -3.17 -27.35
N SER A 396 40.95 -3.75 -26.86
CA SER A 396 41.75 -4.77 -27.56
C SER A 396 41.02 -6.11 -27.61
#